data_AF-A0A7J8DJ31-F1
#
_entry.id   AF-A0A7J8DJ31-F1
#
_cell.length_a   1.000
_cell.length_b   1.000
_cell.length_c   1.000
_cell.angle_alpha   90.00
_cell.angle_beta   90.00
_cell.angle_gamma   90.00
#
_symmetry.space_group_name_H-M   'P 1'
#
loop_
_entity.id
_entity.type
_entity.pdbx_description
1 polymer ?
#
loop_
_entity_poly.entity_id
_entity_poly.type
_entity_poly.pdbx_seq_one_letter_code
_entity_poly.pdbx_strand_id
1 'polypeptide(L)'
;MGRFTIAAKHHITIAEIYETELVDIEKAIAHYEQSADYYKGEESNSSANKCLLKVAAYAAQLEQYQKAIEIYEQVGANTMDNPLLKYSAKDYFFKAALCHFIVDELNAKLALEKYEEMFPAFTDSRECKLLKKLLEAHEEQNSEAYTEAVKEFDSISRLDQWLTTMLLRIKKSIQGDGEGDGDLK
;
A
#
# COMPACT_ATOMS: atom_id res chain seq x y z
N MET A 1 14.12 29.02 -8.79
CA MET A 1 13.65 28.49 -7.50
C MET A 1 12.13 28.45 -7.48
N GLY A 2 11.48 27.43 -8.06
CA GLY A 2 10.01 27.32 -8.07
C GLY A 2 9.32 27.04 -9.43
N ARG A 3 10.06 26.97 -10.55
CA ARG A 3 9.44 26.65 -11.86
C ARG A 3 8.96 25.19 -11.92
N PHE A 4 9.73 24.26 -11.35
CA PHE A 4 9.35 22.85 -11.27
C PHE A 4 8.22 22.61 -10.27
N THR A 5 8.14 23.37 -9.18
CA THR A 5 7.02 23.27 -8.23
C THR A 5 5.67 23.64 -8.87
N ILE A 6 5.63 24.65 -9.75
CA ILE A 6 4.39 25.04 -10.45
C ILE A 6 4.00 23.95 -11.45
N ALA A 7 4.96 23.43 -12.22
CA ALA A 7 4.73 22.31 -13.12
C ALA A 7 4.20 21.08 -12.37
N ALA A 8 4.82 20.71 -11.25
CA ALA A 8 4.39 19.58 -10.41
C ALA A 8 2.94 19.75 -9.92
N LYS A 9 2.54 20.95 -9.48
CA LYS A 9 1.16 21.25 -9.11
C LYS A 9 0.18 21.06 -10.27
N HIS A 10 0.53 21.52 -11.48
CA HIS A 10 -0.30 21.28 -12.65
C HIS A 10 -0.41 19.79 -12.99
N HIS A 11 0.68 19.03 -12.88
CA HIS A 11 0.66 17.58 -13.04
C HIS A 11 -0.25 16.89 -12.02
N ILE A 12 -0.26 17.32 -10.75
CA ILE A 12 -1.20 16.82 -9.74
C ILE A 12 -2.64 17.09 -10.17
N THR A 13 -2.97 18.33 -10.56
CA THR A 13 -4.34 18.68 -10.95
C THR A 13 -4.79 17.88 -12.17
N ILE A 14 -3.91 17.68 -13.16
CA ILE A 14 -4.21 16.83 -14.32
C ILE A 14 -4.46 15.38 -13.88
N ALA A 15 -3.63 14.85 -12.97
CA ALA A 15 -3.81 13.50 -12.44
C ALA A 15 -5.12 13.35 -11.67
N GLU A 16 -5.53 14.35 -10.89
CA GLU A 16 -6.81 14.36 -10.16
C GLU A 16 -8.01 14.36 -11.10
N ILE A 17 -7.94 15.08 -12.24
CA ILE A 17 -8.98 15.03 -13.28
C ILE A 17 -9.04 13.64 -13.93
N TYR A 18 -7.89 13.05 -14.23
CA TYR A 18 -7.85 11.67 -14.76
C TYR A 18 -8.38 10.64 -13.75
N GLU A 19 -8.12 10.83 -12.46
CA GLU A 19 -8.65 9.99 -11.37
C GLU A 19 -10.18 10.10 -11.25
N THR A 20 -10.71 11.33 -11.25
CA THR A 20 -12.10 11.59 -10.83
C THR A 20 -13.09 11.73 -11.98
N GLU A 21 -12.72 12.42 -13.06
CA GLU A 21 -13.64 12.70 -14.17
C GLU A 21 -13.52 11.68 -15.31
N LEU A 22 -12.29 11.31 -15.66
CA LEU A 22 -12.02 10.46 -16.83
C LEU A 22 -11.82 8.98 -16.47
N VAL A 23 -11.61 8.68 -15.19
CA VAL A 23 -11.37 7.33 -14.64
C VAL A 23 -10.24 6.59 -15.38
N ASP A 24 -9.24 7.34 -15.85
CA ASP A 24 -8.05 6.84 -16.55
C ASP A 24 -6.89 6.77 -15.55
N ILE A 25 -6.88 5.69 -14.77
CA ILE A 25 -5.95 5.50 -13.66
C ILE A 25 -4.50 5.36 -14.14
N GLU A 26 -4.27 4.79 -15.32
CA GLU A 26 -2.93 4.65 -15.91
C GLU A 26 -2.32 6.01 -16.21
N LYS A 27 -3.08 6.93 -16.84
CA LYS A 27 -2.59 8.29 -17.07
C LYS A 27 -2.44 9.07 -15.78
N ALA A 28 -3.35 8.89 -14.81
CA ALA A 28 -3.22 9.53 -13.50
C ALA A 28 -1.88 9.15 -12.83
N ILE A 29 -1.51 7.86 -12.85
CA ILE A 29 -0.21 7.38 -12.34
C ILE A 29 0.95 8.11 -13.02
N ALA A 30 0.99 8.14 -14.35
CA ALA A 30 2.08 8.77 -15.09
C ALA A 30 2.26 10.26 -14.73
N HIS A 31 1.15 10.98 -14.57
CA HIS A 31 1.19 12.39 -14.15
C HIS A 31 1.63 12.55 -12.68
N TYR A 32 1.20 11.68 -11.77
CA TYR A 32 1.65 11.71 -10.38
C TYR A 32 3.15 11.35 -10.24
N GLU A 33 3.66 10.39 -11.01
CA GLU A 33 5.09 10.05 -11.03
C GLU A 33 5.93 11.24 -11.50
N GLN A 34 5.53 11.87 -12.61
CA GLN A 34 6.24 13.02 -13.14
C GLN A 34 6.21 14.21 -12.15
N SER A 35 5.09 14.40 -11.45
CA SER A 35 5.00 15.37 -10.35
C SER A 35 5.97 15.04 -9.21
N ALA A 36 6.05 13.77 -8.81
CA ALA A 36 6.96 13.31 -7.76
C ALA A 36 8.42 13.60 -8.12
N ASP A 37 8.82 13.34 -9.37
CA ASP A 37 10.17 13.61 -9.85
C ASP A 37 10.51 15.11 -9.81
N TYR A 38 9.57 15.98 -10.21
CA TYR A 38 9.76 17.42 -10.08
C TYR A 38 9.91 17.87 -8.63
N TYR A 39 9.12 17.32 -7.70
CA TYR A 39 9.27 17.63 -6.28
C TYR A 39 10.58 17.10 -5.69
N LYS A 40 11.01 15.91 -6.11
CA LYS A 40 12.29 15.32 -5.69
C LYS A 40 13.48 16.15 -6.18
N GLY A 41 13.42 16.65 -7.42
CA GLY A 41 14.45 17.53 -7.99
C GLY A 41 14.59 18.89 -7.30
N GLU A 42 13.52 19.41 -6.69
CA GLU A 42 13.55 20.63 -5.86
C GLU A 42 13.70 20.32 -4.35
N GLU A 43 14.17 19.11 -3.99
CA GLU A 43 14.40 18.66 -2.60
C GLU A 43 13.15 18.68 -1.70
N SER A 44 11.95 18.70 -2.30
CA SER A 44 10.66 18.73 -1.60
C SER A 44 10.15 17.31 -1.32
N ASN A 45 10.87 16.58 -0.46
CA ASN A 45 10.59 15.17 -0.16
C ASN A 45 9.15 14.92 0.35
N SER A 46 8.60 15.79 1.18
CA SER A 46 7.23 15.62 1.69
C SER A 46 6.17 15.67 0.59
N SER A 47 6.35 16.55 -0.42
CA SER A 47 5.42 16.68 -1.54
C SER A 47 5.59 15.53 -2.55
N ALA A 48 6.85 15.11 -2.78
CA ALA A 48 7.15 13.93 -3.58
C ALA A 48 6.51 12.67 -2.98
N ASN A 49 6.67 12.45 -1.66
CA ASN A 49 6.08 11.29 -0.98
C ASN A 49 4.55 11.26 -1.12
N LYS A 50 3.86 12.40 -1.04
CA LYS A 50 2.40 12.45 -1.27
C LYS A 50 2.01 11.97 -2.67
N CYS A 51 2.75 12.38 -3.70
CA CYS A 51 2.51 11.95 -5.08
C CYS A 51 2.82 10.46 -5.24
N LEU A 52 3.95 10.00 -4.70
CA LEU A 52 4.37 8.60 -4.74
C LEU A 52 3.36 7.67 -4.06
N LEU A 53 2.78 8.07 -2.92
CA LEU A 53 1.76 7.26 -2.24
C LEU A 53 0.49 7.10 -3.09
N LYS A 54 0.10 8.13 -3.84
CA LYS A 54 -0.99 8.04 -4.82
C LYS A 54 -0.64 7.08 -5.96
N VAL A 55 0.58 7.19 -6.51
CA VAL A 55 1.09 6.25 -7.53
C VAL A 55 1.02 4.81 -7.03
N ALA A 56 1.55 4.52 -5.84
CA ALA A 56 1.58 3.19 -5.27
C ALA A 56 0.16 2.63 -5.04
N ALA A 57 -0.75 3.46 -4.55
CA ALA A 57 -2.14 3.05 -4.29
C ALA A 57 -2.87 2.64 -5.58
N TYR A 58 -2.69 3.40 -6.67
CA TYR A 58 -3.28 3.08 -7.97
C TYR A 58 -2.55 1.95 -8.68
N ALA A 59 -1.22 1.88 -8.59
CA ALA A 59 -0.43 0.80 -9.14
C ALA A 59 -0.87 -0.55 -8.54
N ALA A 60 -1.10 -0.62 -7.23
CA ALA A 60 -1.66 -1.81 -6.58
C ALA A 60 -3.06 -2.17 -7.09
N GLN A 61 -3.92 -1.18 -7.38
CA GLN A 61 -5.25 -1.43 -7.95
C GLN A 61 -5.17 -2.02 -9.36
N LEU A 62 -4.24 -1.52 -10.19
CA LEU A 62 -3.92 -2.04 -11.52
C LEU A 62 -3.07 -3.32 -11.50
N GLU A 63 -2.93 -3.97 -10.35
CA GLU A 63 -2.18 -5.23 -10.17
C GLU A 63 -0.68 -5.11 -10.44
N GLN A 64 -0.16 -3.88 -10.52
CA GLN A 64 1.28 -3.59 -10.58
C GLN A 64 1.89 -3.61 -9.17
N TYR A 65 1.74 -4.74 -8.46
CA TYR A 65 2.15 -4.85 -7.05
C TYR A 65 3.64 -4.62 -6.85
N GLN A 66 4.50 -5.11 -7.77
CA GLN A 66 5.94 -4.92 -7.67
C GLN A 66 6.32 -3.43 -7.61
N LYS A 67 5.71 -2.62 -8.49
CA LYS A 67 5.92 -1.17 -8.52
C LYS A 67 5.40 -0.50 -7.25
N ALA A 68 4.23 -0.93 -6.76
CA ALA A 68 3.67 -0.41 -5.52
C ALA A 68 4.57 -0.70 -4.30
N ILE A 69 5.12 -1.92 -4.22
CA ILE A 69 6.06 -2.35 -3.18
C ILE A 69 7.28 -1.44 -3.15
N GLU A 70 7.95 -1.28 -4.29
CA GLU A 70 9.17 -0.47 -4.39
C GLU A 70 8.93 0.97 -3.91
N ILE A 71 7.79 1.55 -4.30
CA ILE A 71 7.43 2.90 -3.89
C ILE A 71 7.09 2.97 -2.40
N TYR A 72 6.31 2.03 -1.86
CA TYR A 72 5.98 2.02 -0.44
C TYR A 72 7.21 1.79 0.45
N GLU A 73 8.13 0.89 0.07
CA GLU A 73 9.40 0.70 0.78
C GLU A 73 10.26 1.96 0.73
N GLN A 74 10.38 2.59 -0.44
CA GLN A 74 11.17 3.82 -0.59
C GLN A 74 10.59 4.96 0.26
N VAL A 75 9.28 5.18 0.20
CA VAL A 75 8.61 6.21 1.01
C VAL A 75 8.70 5.86 2.49
N GLY A 76 8.52 4.59 2.86
CA GLY A 76 8.68 4.07 4.21
C GLY A 76 10.06 4.38 4.78
N ALA A 77 11.12 4.01 4.06
CA ALA A 77 12.51 4.28 4.44
C ALA A 77 12.79 5.77 4.63
N ASN A 78 12.41 6.60 3.66
CA ASN A 78 12.57 8.05 3.76
C ASN A 78 11.79 8.68 4.92
N THR A 79 10.68 8.05 5.32
CA THR A 79 9.82 8.51 6.41
C THR A 79 10.39 8.12 7.78
N MET A 80 11.14 7.02 7.88
CA MET A 80 11.80 6.60 9.12
C MET A 80 12.89 7.58 9.57
N ASP A 81 13.58 8.22 8.63
CA ASP A 81 14.57 9.26 8.92
C ASP A 81 13.95 10.51 9.58
N ASN A 82 12.62 10.68 9.50
CA ASN A 82 11.91 11.79 10.11
C ASN A 82 11.11 11.35 11.35
N PRO A 83 11.54 11.73 12.59
CA PRO A 83 10.88 11.35 13.83
C PRO A 83 9.39 11.72 13.92
N LEU A 84 8.96 12.77 13.21
CA LEU A 84 7.57 13.25 13.21
C LEU A 84 6.64 12.35 12.38
N LEU A 85 7.17 11.70 11.35
CA LEU A 85 6.40 10.86 10.43
C LEU A 85 6.53 9.36 10.73
N LYS A 86 7.28 9.02 11.79
CA LYS A 86 7.53 7.66 12.27
C LYS A 86 6.25 6.81 12.44
N TYR A 87 5.13 7.44 12.77
CA TYR A 87 3.84 6.76 12.88
C TYR A 87 3.25 6.36 11.53
N SER A 88 3.44 7.17 10.49
CA SER A 88 2.97 6.92 9.13
C SER A 88 3.78 5.85 8.41
N ALA A 89 5.05 5.67 8.77
CA ALA A 89 5.89 4.63 8.19
C ALA A 89 5.31 3.22 8.37
N LYS A 90 4.62 2.98 9.50
CA LYS A 90 3.96 1.69 9.78
C LYS A 90 2.88 1.35 8.76
N ASP A 91 2.09 2.33 8.34
CA ASP A 91 1.06 2.16 7.31
C ASP A 91 1.70 1.82 5.96
N TYR A 92 2.82 2.46 5.62
CA TYR A 92 3.51 2.20 4.34
C TYR A 92 4.11 0.78 4.29
N PHE A 93 4.77 0.33 5.36
CA PHE A 93 5.27 -1.04 5.44
C PHE A 93 4.16 -2.08 5.45
N PHE A 94 3.04 -1.79 6.12
CA PHE A 94 1.86 -2.65 6.08
C PHE A 94 1.31 -2.79 4.65
N LYS A 95 1.15 -1.68 3.93
CA LYS A 95 0.72 -1.69 2.51
C LYS A 95 1.71 -2.42 1.60
N ALA A 96 3.01 -2.24 1.80
CA ALA A 96 4.06 -2.96 1.07
C ALA A 96 3.99 -4.48 1.32
N ALA A 97 3.87 -4.90 2.59
CA ALA A 97 3.77 -6.30 2.97
C ALA A 97 2.52 -6.98 2.40
N LEU A 98 1.36 -6.29 2.38
CA LEU A 98 0.15 -6.79 1.73
C LEU A 98 0.36 -6.98 0.22
N CYS A 99 1.04 -6.04 -0.44
CA CYS A 99 1.36 -6.19 -1.87
C CYS A 99 2.33 -7.36 -2.10
N HIS A 100 3.34 -7.56 -1.24
CA HIS A 100 4.20 -8.74 -1.29
C HIS A 100 3.38 -10.02 -1.17
N PHE A 101 2.42 -10.05 -0.25
CA PHE A 101 1.60 -11.23 0.03
C PHE A 101 0.70 -11.60 -1.15
N ILE A 102 0.19 -10.62 -1.89
CA ILE A 102 -0.57 -10.91 -3.11
C ILE A 102 0.31 -11.55 -4.19
N VAL A 103 1.59 -11.17 -4.26
CA VAL A 103 2.54 -11.72 -5.23
C VAL A 103 3.02 -13.11 -4.81
N ASP A 104 3.47 -13.24 -3.57
CA ASP A 104 4.05 -14.47 -3.00
C ASP A 104 4.09 -14.40 -1.46
N GLU A 105 3.57 -15.44 -0.81
CA GLU A 105 3.56 -15.60 0.64
C GLU A 105 4.98 -15.57 1.24
N LEU A 106 5.97 -16.17 0.54
CA LEU A 106 7.33 -16.25 1.04
C LEU A 106 7.98 -14.87 1.06
N ASN A 107 7.75 -14.08 0.01
CA ASN A 107 8.21 -12.70 -0.06
C ASN A 107 7.58 -11.83 1.03
N ALA A 108 6.32 -12.06 1.37
CA ALA A 108 5.67 -11.33 2.47
C ALA A 108 6.29 -11.65 3.82
N LYS A 109 6.64 -12.91 4.08
CA LYS A 109 7.35 -13.32 5.31
C LYS A 109 8.72 -12.66 5.42
N LEU A 110 9.52 -12.74 4.36
CA LEU A 110 10.85 -12.13 4.31
C LEU A 110 10.77 -10.61 4.47
N ALA A 111 9.81 -9.96 3.81
CA ALA A 111 9.58 -8.52 3.96
C ALA A 111 9.17 -8.16 5.39
N LEU A 112 8.30 -8.97 6.01
CA LEU A 112 7.86 -8.77 7.39
C LEU A 112 9.04 -8.85 8.37
N GLU A 113 9.86 -9.89 8.29
CA GLU A 113 11.06 -10.04 9.13
C GLU A 113 12.01 -8.84 8.96
N LYS A 114 12.28 -8.44 7.72
CA LYS A 114 13.08 -7.25 7.40
C LYS A 114 12.49 -5.98 8.04
N TYR A 115 11.18 -5.76 7.97
CA TYR A 115 10.53 -4.59 8.56
C TYR A 115 10.57 -4.59 10.09
N GLU A 116 10.49 -5.77 10.72
CA GLU A 116 10.65 -5.91 12.16
C GLU A 116 12.07 -5.59 12.63
N GLU A 117 13.08 -6.06 11.90
CA GLU A 117 14.49 -5.74 12.18
C GLU A 117 14.80 -4.26 11.99
N MET A 118 14.31 -3.67 10.89
CA MET A 118 14.54 -2.27 10.57
C MET A 118 13.76 -1.33 11.50
N PHE A 119 12.57 -1.74 11.95
CA PHE A 119 11.69 -0.89 12.72
C PHE A 119 11.01 -1.65 13.87
N PRO A 120 11.65 -1.72 15.06
CA PRO A 120 11.11 -2.46 16.21
C PRO A 120 9.71 -2.00 16.67
N ALA A 121 9.34 -0.74 16.40
CA ALA A 121 8.00 -0.24 16.71
C ALA A 121 6.91 -0.78 15.75
N PHE A 122 7.28 -1.44 14.65
CA PHE A 122 6.36 -2.16 13.76
C PHE A 122 5.95 -3.48 14.40
N THR A 123 6.86 -4.18 15.06
CA THR A 123 6.59 -5.47 15.73
C THR A 123 5.43 -5.40 16.71
N ASP A 124 5.35 -4.33 17.51
CA ASP A 124 4.28 -4.14 18.48
C ASP A 124 2.97 -3.60 17.87
N SER A 125 3.02 -3.16 16.61
CA SER A 125 1.89 -2.57 15.90
C SER A 125 0.79 -3.59 15.62
N ARG A 126 -0.44 -3.09 15.41
CA ARG A 126 -1.60 -3.95 15.12
C ARG A 126 -1.50 -4.52 13.72
N GLU A 127 -0.91 -3.74 12.82
CA GLU A 127 -0.67 -4.03 11.42
C GLU A 127 0.26 -5.24 11.26
N CYS A 128 1.39 -5.27 11.99
CA CYS A 128 2.29 -6.42 12.01
C CYS A 128 1.60 -7.67 12.59
N LYS A 129 0.91 -7.53 13.72
CA LYS A 129 0.17 -8.64 14.35
C LYS A 129 -0.89 -9.23 13.42
N LEU A 130 -1.61 -8.38 12.69
CA LEU A 130 -2.55 -8.81 11.67
C LEU A 130 -1.82 -9.57 10.57
N LEU A 131 -0.76 -9.02 9.96
CA LEU A 131 0.00 -9.70 8.90
C LEU A 131 0.46 -11.10 9.33
N LYS A 132 0.98 -11.26 10.54
CA LYS A 132 1.39 -12.56 11.08
C LYS A 132 0.23 -13.56 11.13
N LYS A 133 -0.92 -13.14 11.67
CA LYS A 133 -2.14 -13.97 11.70
C LYS A 133 -2.63 -14.32 10.29
N LEU A 134 -2.57 -13.39 9.34
CA LEU A 134 -3.02 -13.63 7.97
C LEU A 134 -2.08 -14.59 7.23
N LEU A 135 -0.76 -14.49 7.46
CA LEU A 135 0.23 -15.42 6.91
C LEU A 135 0.04 -16.83 7.48
N GLU A 136 -0.13 -16.96 8.79
CA GLU A 136 -0.41 -18.24 9.46
C GLU A 136 -1.70 -18.88 8.92
N ALA A 137 -2.79 -18.10 8.84
CA ALA A 137 -4.05 -18.58 8.29
C ALA A 137 -3.95 -18.99 6.82
N HIS A 138 -3.11 -18.32 6.03
CA HIS A 138 -2.88 -18.66 4.63
C HIS A 138 -2.04 -19.93 4.49
N GLU A 139 -0.99 -20.12 5.29
CA GLU A 139 -0.21 -21.37 5.32
C GLU A 139 -1.05 -22.58 5.72
N GLU A 140 -1.97 -22.41 6.68
CA GLU A 140 -2.91 -23.45 7.09
C GLU A 140 -4.09 -23.63 6.12
N GLN A 141 -4.17 -22.82 5.05
CA GLN A 141 -5.30 -22.77 4.12
C GLN A 141 -6.65 -22.56 4.82
N ASN A 142 -6.63 -21.82 5.93
CA ASN A 142 -7.76 -21.61 6.82
C ASN A 142 -8.44 -20.26 6.56
N SER A 143 -9.40 -20.25 5.62
CA SER A 143 -10.14 -19.02 5.26
C SER A 143 -11.03 -18.46 6.38
N GLU A 144 -11.43 -19.29 7.36
CA GLU A 144 -12.23 -18.86 8.51
C GLU A 144 -11.37 -18.05 9.49
N ALA A 145 -10.19 -18.58 9.85
CA ALA A 145 -9.21 -17.88 10.68
C ALA A 145 -8.76 -16.56 10.04
N TYR A 146 -8.57 -16.53 8.71
CA TYR A 146 -8.28 -15.30 7.98
C TYR A 146 -9.39 -14.26 8.15
N THR A 147 -10.65 -14.68 7.97
CA THR A 147 -11.81 -13.79 8.07
C THR A 147 -12.02 -13.28 9.50
N GLU A 148 -11.78 -14.12 10.50
CA GLU A 148 -11.84 -13.73 11.91
C GLU A 148 -10.77 -12.69 12.25
N ALA A 149 -9.52 -12.92 11.83
CA ALA A 149 -8.42 -11.97 12.06
C ALA A 149 -8.69 -10.59 11.43
N VAL A 150 -9.22 -10.56 10.20
CA VAL A 150 -9.63 -9.32 9.52
C VAL A 150 -10.76 -8.63 10.28
N LYS A 151 -11.76 -9.38 10.77
CA LYS A 151 -12.90 -8.84 11.52
C LYS A 151 -12.49 -8.26 12.87
N GLU A 152 -11.61 -8.95 13.59
CA GLU A 152 -11.01 -8.44 14.83
C GLU A 152 -10.29 -7.11 14.57
N PHE A 153 -9.48 -7.05 13.49
CA PHE A 153 -8.78 -5.82 13.14
C PHE A 153 -9.74 -4.68 12.78
N ASP A 154 -10.76 -4.92 11.94
CA ASP A 154 -11.73 -3.90 11.53
C ASP A 154 -12.52 -3.30 12.71
N SER A 155 -12.80 -4.12 13.73
CA SER A 155 -13.51 -3.67 14.93
C SER A 155 -12.76 -2.61 15.75
N ILE A 156 -11.43 -2.58 15.62
CA ILE A 156 -10.55 -1.66 16.37
C ILE A 156 -9.95 -0.60 15.45
N SER A 157 -9.64 -0.97 14.21
CA SER A 157 -9.01 -0.18 13.17
C SER A 157 -9.84 -0.32 11.89
N ARG A 158 -10.74 0.63 11.66
CA ARG A 158 -11.66 0.61 10.50
C ARG A 158 -10.89 0.48 9.19
N LEU A 159 -11.25 -0.52 8.39
CA LEU A 159 -10.66 -0.75 7.08
C LEU A 159 -11.08 0.33 6.09
N ASP A 160 -10.12 0.84 5.32
CA ASP A 160 -10.40 1.67 4.15
C ASP A 160 -10.67 0.79 2.91
N GLN A 161 -11.21 1.41 1.86
CA GLN A 161 -11.56 0.70 0.62
C GLN A 161 -10.34 -0.01 0.00
N TRP A 162 -9.15 0.58 0.11
CA TRP A 162 -7.92 -0.01 -0.42
C TRP A 162 -7.55 -1.30 0.31
N LEU A 163 -7.53 -1.26 1.66
CA LEU A 163 -7.22 -2.43 2.48
C LEU A 163 -8.25 -3.53 2.28
N THR A 164 -9.55 -3.20 2.26
CA THR A 164 -10.60 -4.19 1.97
C THR A 164 -10.35 -4.87 0.63
N THR A 165 -10.00 -4.12 -0.42
CA THR A 165 -9.74 -4.68 -1.74
C THR A 165 -8.53 -5.61 -1.73
N MET A 166 -7.42 -5.21 -1.11
CA MET A 166 -6.21 -6.03 -1.03
C MET A 166 -6.44 -7.31 -0.22
N LEU A 167 -7.08 -7.20 0.96
CA LEU A 167 -7.38 -8.37 1.81
C LEU A 167 -8.33 -9.35 1.12
N LEU A 168 -9.32 -8.87 0.37
CA LEU A 168 -10.19 -9.74 -0.42
C LEU A 168 -9.43 -10.47 -1.53
N ARG A 169 -8.45 -9.82 -2.18
CA ARG A 169 -7.58 -10.47 -3.18
C ARG A 169 -6.74 -11.59 -2.56
N ILE A 170 -6.16 -11.36 -1.38
CA ILE A 170 -5.41 -12.40 -0.64
C ILE A 170 -6.34 -13.53 -0.20
N LYS A 171 -7.54 -13.22 0.32
CA LYS A 171 -8.51 -14.26 0.71
C LYS A 171 -8.88 -15.17 -0.47
N LYS A 172 -9.04 -14.61 -1.67
CA LYS A 172 -9.33 -15.39 -2.88
C LYS A 172 -8.22 -16.37 -3.23
N SER A 173 -6.95 -16.05 -2.94
CA SER A 173 -5.85 -17.01 -3.18
C SER A 173 -5.88 -18.22 -2.24
N ILE A 174 -6.44 -18.08 -1.03
CA ILE A 174 -6.63 -19.19 -0.07
C ILE A 174 -7.76 -20.13 -0.49
N GLN A 175 -8.85 -19.58 -1.05
CA GLN A 175 -10.04 -20.36 -1.40
C GLN A 175 -9.89 -21.12 -2.74
N GLY A 176 -8.78 -20.90 -3.47
CA GLY A 176 -8.63 -21.33 -4.86
C GLY A 176 -9.58 -20.58 -5.79
N ASP A 177 -9.29 -20.52 -7.10
CA ASP A 177 -10.15 -19.91 -8.15
C ASP A 177 -11.49 -20.67 -8.37
N GLY A 178 -12.21 -20.99 -7.28
CA GLY A 178 -13.30 -21.94 -7.24
C GLY A 178 -14.69 -21.39 -6.97
N GLU A 179 -14.86 -20.13 -6.55
CA GLU A 179 -16.19 -19.53 -6.37
C GLU A 179 -16.23 -18.07 -6.81
N GLY A 180 -16.74 -17.88 -8.03
CA GLY A 180 -17.11 -16.57 -8.56
C GLY A 180 -18.28 -15.96 -7.79
N ASP A 181 -18.30 -14.63 -7.81
CA ASP A 181 -19.49 -13.78 -7.83
C ASP A 181 -20.65 -14.23 -6.91
N GLY A 182 -20.59 -13.78 -5.65
CA GLY A 182 -21.67 -13.95 -4.67
C GLY A 182 -21.99 -12.64 -3.97
N ASP A 183 -22.89 -11.87 -4.59
CA ASP A 183 -23.70 -10.77 -4.08
C ASP A 183 -23.39 -10.20 -2.67
N LEU A 184 -22.87 -8.98 -2.61
CA LEU A 184 -23.29 -8.01 -1.60
C LEU A 184 -24.30 -7.06 -2.24
N LYS A 185 -25.58 -7.40 -2.11
CA LYS A 185 -26.70 -6.46 -2.26
C LYS A 185 -26.82 -5.58 -1.02
#